data_AF-A0A2L2TRT3-F1
#
_entry.id   AF-A0A2L2TRT3-F1
#
_cell.length_a   1.000
_cell.length_b   1.000
_cell.length_c   1.000
_cell.angle_alpha   90.00
_cell.angle_beta   90.00
_cell.angle_gamma   90.00
#
_symmetry.space_group_name_H-M   'P 1'
#
loop_
_entity.id
_entity.type
_entity.pdbx_description
1 polymer ?
#
loop_
_entity_poly.entity_id
_entity_poly.type
_entity_poly.pdbx_seq_one_letter_code
_entity_poly.pdbx_strand_id
1 'polypeptide(L)'
;MERFVYATDPKAVLTGFFHKLRSGGRLALFEYDHEFNNNSPDDMANSMRKINDFAAIPTNDLSHPGVFKDILEDVGFTDVVSNDYSEKIKPLTRLFYLVVYVPWLIITFLGLEKHFINTVAGVESYRGHGRCRYVAISATKPGGLIESAKAR
;
A
#
# COMPACT_ATOMS: atom_id res chain seq x y z
N MET A 1 5.93 6.99 7.44
CA MET A 1 4.47 6.96 7.62
C MET A 1 3.88 6.85 6.23
N GLU A 2 3.28 5.72 5.92
CA GLU A 2 2.54 5.47 4.69
C GLU A 2 1.30 6.37 4.69
N ARG A 3 1.12 7.14 3.61
CA ARG A 3 0.03 8.13 3.51
C ARG A 3 -0.63 8.17 2.14
N PHE A 4 0.04 7.64 1.12
CA PHE A 4 -0.48 7.74 -0.24
C PHE A 4 -1.70 6.86 -0.43
N VAL A 5 -1.80 5.73 0.26
CA VAL A 5 -3.00 4.88 0.32
C VAL A 5 -4.31 5.63 0.68
N TYR A 6 -4.21 6.78 1.36
CA TYR A 6 -5.34 7.63 1.75
C TYR A 6 -5.74 8.65 0.66
N ALA A 7 -5.02 8.72 -0.46
CA ALA A 7 -5.29 9.68 -1.52
C ALA A 7 -6.59 9.33 -2.25
N THR A 8 -7.54 10.26 -2.26
CA THR A 8 -8.78 10.15 -3.04
C THR A 8 -8.54 10.30 -4.55
N ASP A 9 -7.46 11.01 -4.93
CA ASP A 9 -6.96 11.10 -6.30
C ASP A 9 -5.43 10.86 -6.31
N PRO A 10 -4.99 9.60 -6.43
CA PRO A 10 -3.57 9.23 -6.46
C PRO A 10 -2.80 9.92 -7.59
N LYS A 11 -3.42 10.08 -8.77
CA LYS A 11 -2.78 10.66 -9.96
C LYS A 11 -2.55 12.16 -9.79
N ALA A 12 -3.50 12.90 -9.23
CA ALA A 12 -3.31 14.32 -8.91
C ALA A 12 -2.20 14.53 -7.87
N VAL A 13 -2.13 13.68 -6.83
CA VAL A 13 -1.07 13.74 -5.82
C VAL A 13 0.30 13.52 -6.44
N LEU A 14 0.47 12.48 -7.27
CA LEU A 14 1.74 12.20 -7.96
C LEU A 14 2.10 13.29 -8.96
N THR A 15 1.12 13.85 -9.67
CA THR A 15 1.31 15.03 -10.54
C THR A 15 1.83 16.22 -9.73
N GLY A 16 1.28 16.45 -8.53
CA GLY A 16 1.76 17.47 -7.61
C GLY A 16 3.22 17.26 -7.21
N PHE A 17 3.61 16.03 -6.85
CA PHE A 17 5.01 15.68 -6.58
C PHE A 17 5.90 15.92 -7.79
N PHE A 18 5.48 15.48 -8.97
CA PHE A 18 6.24 15.66 -10.21
C PHE A 18 6.52 17.13 -10.50
N HIS A 19 5.53 18.01 -10.34
CA HIS A 19 5.72 19.44 -10.56
C HIS A 19 6.67 20.08 -9.53
N LYS A 20 6.63 19.64 -8.28
CA LYS A 20 7.44 20.21 -7.18
C LYS A 20 8.86 19.66 -7.12
N LEU A 21 9.10 18.43 -7.58
CA LEU A 21 10.44 17.87 -7.64
C LEU A 21 11.30 18.63 -8.66
N ARG A 22 12.57 18.88 -8.31
CA ARG A 22 13.57 19.34 -9.28
C ARG A 22 13.86 18.25 -10.31
N SER A 23 14.38 18.64 -11.47
CA SER A 23 14.91 17.70 -12.47
C SER A 23 15.93 16.75 -11.84
N GLY A 24 15.85 15.46 -12.19
CA GLY A 24 16.64 14.38 -11.58
C GLY A 24 16.17 13.96 -10.18
N GLY A 25 15.14 14.62 -9.62
CA GLY A 25 14.58 14.34 -8.30
C GLY A 25 13.99 12.95 -8.20
N ARG A 26 14.12 12.31 -7.03
CA ARG A 26 13.62 10.95 -6.80
C ARG A 26 12.43 10.97 -5.84
N LEU A 27 11.44 10.14 -6.14
CA LEU A 27 10.31 9.80 -5.29
C LEU A 27 10.47 8.34 -4.84
N ALA A 28 10.14 8.05 -3.59
CA ALA A 28 10.05 6.70 -3.07
C ALA A 28 8.75 6.55 -2.26
N LEU A 29 7.99 5.51 -2.56
CA LEU A 29 6.71 5.17 -1.96
C LEU A 29 6.78 3.75 -1.40
N PHE A 30 6.05 3.49 -0.34
CA PHE A 30 5.90 2.18 0.27
C PHE A 30 4.41 1.94 0.41
N GLU A 31 3.86 1.06 -0.40
CA GLU A 31 2.41 0.87 -0.54
C GLU A 31 2.04 -0.61 -0.51
N TYR A 32 0.74 -0.89 -0.34
CA TYR A 32 0.17 -2.21 -0.55
C TYR A 32 -0.46 -2.33 -1.94
N ASP A 33 -0.17 -3.43 -2.63
CA ASP A 33 -0.98 -3.88 -3.75
C ASP A 33 -1.50 -5.29 -3.53
N HIS A 34 -2.58 -5.64 -4.23
CA HIS A 34 -3.25 -6.90 -3.96
C HIS A 34 -3.90 -7.52 -5.18
N GLU A 35 -4.01 -8.84 -5.15
CA GLU A 35 -4.65 -9.67 -6.18
C GLU A 35 -6.09 -10.05 -5.75
N PHE A 36 -6.83 -9.10 -5.17
CA PHE A 36 -8.22 -9.36 -4.82
C PHE A 36 -9.14 -8.92 -5.95
N ASN A 37 -9.98 -9.86 -6.41
CA ASN A 37 -11.22 -9.47 -7.03
C ASN A 37 -12.19 -9.10 -5.90
N ASN A 38 -12.50 -7.81 -5.76
CA ASN A 38 -13.47 -7.29 -4.79
C ASN A 38 -14.86 -7.93 -4.90
N ASN A 39 -15.16 -8.62 -6.01
CA ASN A 39 -16.41 -9.35 -6.24
C ASN A 39 -16.33 -10.85 -5.89
N SER A 40 -15.19 -11.35 -5.41
CA SER A 40 -15.09 -12.74 -4.95
C SER A 40 -15.89 -12.93 -3.65
N PRO A 41 -16.63 -14.03 -3.48
CA PRO A 41 -17.40 -14.32 -2.27
C PRO A 41 -16.54 -14.79 -1.09
N ASP A 42 -15.21 -14.78 -1.23
CA ASP A 42 -14.27 -15.22 -0.21
C ASP A 42 -14.34 -14.34 1.05
N ASP A 43 -14.24 -14.97 2.23
CA ASP A 43 -14.23 -14.27 3.52
C ASP A 43 -13.20 -13.12 3.58
N MET A 44 -12.05 -13.30 2.92
CA MET A 44 -11.00 -12.30 2.85
C MET A 44 -11.38 -11.09 1.99
N ALA A 45 -12.13 -11.29 0.90
CA ALA A 45 -12.63 -10.17 0.10
C ALA A 45 -13.66 -9.34 0.89
N ASN A 46 -14.49 -10.00 1.71
CA ASN A 46 -15.37 -9.32 2.65
C ASN A 46 -14.58 -8.48 3.67
N SER A 47 -13.53 -9.05 4.27
CA SER A 47 -12.65 -8.33 5.19
C SER A 47 -11.96 -7.15 4.49
N MET A 48 -11.50 -7.32 3.25
CA MET A 48 -10.83 -6.24 2.52
C MET A 48 -11.77 -5.08 2.18
N ARG A 49 -13.03 -5.35 1.81
CA ARG A 49 -14.04 -4.30 1.63
C ARG A 49 -14.27 -3.53 2.93
N LYS A 50 -14.44 -4.23 4.07
CA LYS A 50 -14.54 -3.57 5.38
C LYS A 50 -13.30 -2.71 5.68
N ILE A 51 -12.10 -3.21 5.39
CA ILE A 51 -10.86 -2.46 5.62
C ILE A 51 -10.85 -1.19 4.77
N ASN A 52 -11.20 -1.28 3.49
CA ASN A 52 -11.28 -0.11 2.63
C ASN A 52 -12.31 0.93 3.13
N ASP A 53 -13.52 0.48 3.45
CA ASP A 53 -14.63 1.34 3.87
C ASP A 53 -14.36 2.02 5.22
N PHE A 54 -13.83 1.29 6.20
CA PHE A 54 -13.69 1.78 7.57
C PHE A 54 -12.29 2.31 7.91
N ALA A 55 -11.24 1.90 7.19
CA ALA A 55 -9.90 2.48 7.35
C ALA A 55 -9.66 3.71 6.45
N ALA A 56 -10.63 4.06 5.59
CA ALA A 56 -10.58 5.22 4.69
C ALA A 56 -9.35 5.22 3.78
N ILE A 57 -9.07 4.09 3.13
CA ILE A 57 -7.90 3.88 2.27
C ILE A 57 -8.27 3.78 0.77
N PRO A 58 -8.88 4.81 0.16
CA PRO A 58 -9.51 4.75 -1.17
C PRO A 58 -8.56 4.35 -2.31
N THR A 59 -7.25 4.58 -2.18
CA THR A 59 -6.28 4.13 -3.19
C THR A 59 -6.20 2.59 -3.24
N ASN A 60 -6.53 1.91 -2.14
CA ASN A 60 -6.53 0.46 -2.07
C ASN A 60 -7.55 -0.17 -3.05
N ASP A 61 -8.66 0.49 -3.35
CA ASP A 61 -9.63 0.00 -4.36
C ASP A 61 -9.08 -0.04 -5.77
N LEU A 62 -8.16 0.88 -6.07
CA LEU A 62 -7.47 0.94 -7.36
C LEU A 62 -6.26 -0.01 -7.39
N SER A 63 -5.88 -0.56 -6.24
CA SER A 63 -4.63 -1.28 -6.10
C SER A 63 -4.68 -2.66 -6.73
N HIS A 64 -3.79 -2.89 -7.67
CA HIS A 64 -3.50 -4.20 -8.26
C HIS A 64 -2.00 -4.27 -8.59
N PRO A 65 -1.44 -5.47 -8.79
CA PRO A 65 -0.06 -5.59 -9.20
C PRO A 65 0.29 -4.69 -10.37
N GLY A 66 1.28 -3.82 -10.15
CA GLY A 66 1.80 -2.91 -11.19
C GLY A 66 1.13 -1.54 -11.27
N VAL A 67 -0.04 -1.32 -10.65
CA VAL A 67 -0.80 -0.06 -10.83
C VAL A 67 0.01 1.19 -10.49
N PHE A 68 0.81 1.14 -9.43
CA PHE A 68 1.60 2.29 -9.00
C PHE A 68 2.71 2.63 -10.00
N LYS A 69 3.26 1.61 -10.67
CA LYS A 69 4.23 1.82 -11.74
C LYS A 69 3.55 2.53 -12.90
N ASP A 70 2.40 2.03 -13.33
CA ASP A 70 1.64 2.58 -14.45
C ASP A 70 1.27 4.04 -14.19
N ILE A 71 0.75 4.37 -12.99
CA ILE A 71 0.39 5.77 -12.65
C ILE A 71 1.62 6.69 -12.62
N LEU A 72 2.77 6.21 -12.13
CA LEU A 72 4.01 7.01 -12.10
C LEU A 72 4.53 7.30 -13.51
N GLU A 73 4.52 6.29 -14.39
CA GLU A 73 4.92 6.44 -15.80
C GLU A 73 3.94 7.38 -16.54
N ASP A 74 2.64 7.24 -16.30
CA ASP A 74 1.58 8.13 -16.81
C ASP A 74 1.79 9.60 -16.44
N VAL A 75 2.28 9.87 -15.23
CA VAL A 75 2.58 11.23 -14.75
C VAL A 75 3.86 11.79 -15.38
N GLY A 76 4.70 10.93 -15.96
CA GLY A 76 5.95 11.31 -16.64
C GLY A 76 7.22 11.07 -15.82
N PHE A 77 7.14 10.32 -14.72
CA PHE A 77 8.34 9.82 -14.07
C PHE A 77 9.01 8.73 -14.93
N THR A 78 10.34 8.61 -14.81
CA THR A 78 11.15 7.57 -15.44
C THR A 78 11.87 6.72 -14.39
N ASP A 79 12.55 5.67 -14.85
CA ASP A 79 13.35 4.78 -14.00
C ASP A 79 12.52 4.18 -12.85
N VAL A 80 11.26 3.83 -13.16
CA VAL A 80 10.33 3.33 -12.15
C VAL A 80 10.69 1.89 -11.81
N VAL A 81 11.11 1.68 -10.56
CA VAL A 81 11.47 0.37 -10.01
C VAL A 81 10.52 0.04 -8.88
N SER A 82 9.85 -1.11 -8.98
CA SER A 82 9.03 -1.67 -7.91
C SER A 82 9.70 -2.93 -7.36
N ASN A 83 9.85 -2.98 -6.04
CA ASN A 83 10.45 -4.13 -5.35
C ASN A 83 9.43 -4.68 -4.35
N ASP A 84 9.21 -6.00 -4.40
CA ASP A 84 8.37 -6.70 -3.44
C ASP A 84 9.15 -6.98 -2.14
N TYR A 85 8.63 -6.47 -1.03
CA TYR A 85 9.17 -6.61 0.32
C TYR A 85 8.31 -7.52 1.22
N SER A 86 7.30 -8.20 0.66
CA SER A 86 6.33 -9.02 1.41
C SER A 86 7.00 -10.06 2.32
N GLU A 87 7.97 -10.81 1.80
CA GLU A 87 8.70 -11.80 2.61
C GLU A 87 9.52 -11.17 3.74
N LYS A 88 9.98 -9.93 3.58
CA LYS A 88 10.75 -9.23 4.62
C LYS A 88 9.85 -8.70 5.74
N ILE A 89 8.59 -8.35 5.45
CA ILE A 89 7.63 -7.88 6.45
C ILE A 89 6.82 -9.00 7.09
N LYS A 90 6.83 -10.21 6.51
CA LYS A 90 6.11 -11.39 7.00
C LYS A 90 6.35 -11.74 8.48
N PRO A 91 7.57 -11.62 9.05
CA PRO A 91 7.78 -11.84 10.48
C PRO A 91 7.01 -10.82 11.34
N LEU A 92 6.92 -9.57 10.89
CA LEU A 92 6.19 -8.51 11.58
C LEU A 92 4.68 -8.76 11.51
N THR A 93 4.13 -9.08 10.33
CA THR A 93 2.70 -9.38 10.18
C THR A 93 2.31 -10.64 10.96
N ARG A 94 3.19 -11.65 11.02
CA ARG A 94 3.00 -12.82 11.89
C ARG A 94 2.93 -12.45 13.37
N LEU A 95 3.82 -11.58 13.85
CA LEU A 95 3.80 -11.14 15.25
C LEU A 95 2.52 -10.38 15.57
N PHE A 96 2.11 -9.45 14.70
CA PHE A 96 0.84 -8.75 14.84
C PHE A 96 -0.33 -9.74 14.90
N TYR A 97 -0.41 -10.68 13.96
CA TYR A 97 -1.42 -11.73 13.95
C TYR A 97 -1.49 -12.47 15.28
N LEU A 98 -0.35 -12.91 15.83
CA LEU A 98 -0.33 -13.64 17.11
C LEU A 98 -0.87 -12.80 18.28
N VAL A 99 -0.58 -11.50 18.30
CA VAL A 99 -1.06 -10.58 19.34
C VAL A 99 -2.56 -10.29 19.20
N VAL A 100 -3.03 -10.11 17.96
CA VAL A 100 -4.39 -9.62 17.70
C VAL A 100 -5.41 -10.72 17.40
N TYR A 101 -5.00 -11.98 17.25
CA TYR A 101 -5.91 -13.07 16.86
C TYR A 101 -7.02 -13.33 17.89
N VAL A 102 -6.67 -13.39 19.19
CA VAL A 102 -7.69 -13.58 20.24
C VAL A 102 -8.61 -12.35 20.35
N PRO A 103 -8.10 -11.10 20.39
CA PRO A 103 -8.96 -9.91 20.27
C PRO A 103 -9.87 -9.93 19.04
N TRP A 104 -9.35 -10.35 17.89
CA TRP A 104 -10.09 -10.45 16.64
C TRP A 104 -11.28 -11.42 16.75
N LEU A 105 -11.09 -12.61 17.31
CA LEU A 105 -12.18 -13.57 17.53
C LEU A 105 -13.32 -12.97 18.37
N ILE A 106 -12.99 -12.22 19.42
CA ILE A 106 -13.97 -11.58 20.30
C ILE A 106 -14.76 -10.50 19.54
N ILE A 107 -14.07 -9.59 18.84
CA ILE A 107 -14.74 -8.50 18.12
C ILE A 107 -15.56 -9.01 16.94
N THR A 108 -15.12 -10.08 16.26
CA THR A 108 -15.88 -10.69 15.15
C THR A 108 -17.11 -11.40 15.69
N PHE A 109 -17.00 -12.15 16.79
CA PHE A 109 -18.14 -12.78 17.45
C PHE A 109 -19.20 -11.76 17.90
N LEU A 110 -18.75 -10.59 18.39
CA LEU A 110 -19.63 -9.50 18.83
C LEU A 110 -20.09 -8.55 17.70
N GLY A 111 -19.64 -8.74 16.45
CA GLY A 111 -19.97 -7.86 15.32
C GLY A 111 -19.39 -6.43 15.43
N LEU A 112 -18.28 -6.26 16.16
CA LEU A 112 -17.66 -4.96 16.47
C LEU A 112 -16.53 -4.57 15.49
N GLU A 113 -16.33 -5.31 14.42
CA GLU A 113 -15.21 -5.17 13.47
C GLU A 113 -15.01 -3.73 12.96
N LYS A 114 -16.11 -3.00 12.68
CA LYS A 114 -16.06 -1.61 12.20
C LYS A 114 -15.37 -0.64 13.17
N HIS A 115 -15.42 -0.92 14.47
CA HIS A 115 -14.79 -0.09 15.51
C HIS A 115 -13.32 -0.47 15.73
N PHE A 116 -12.92 -1.63 15.25
CA PHE A 116 -11.60 -2.21 15.45
C PHE A 116 -10.98 -2.62 14.11
N ILE A 117 -11.11 -1.76 13.10
CA ILE A 117 -10.72 -2.12 11.74
C ILE A 117 -9.22 -2.43 11.60
N ASN A 118 -8.37 -1.77 12.40
CA ASN A 118 -6.94 -2.06 12.45
C ASN A 118 -6.66 -3.50 12.95
N THR A 119 -7.51 -4.04 13.81
CA THR A 119 -7.42 -5.44 14.27
C THR A 119 -7.73 -6.40 13.12
N VAL A 120 -8.76 -6.09 12.32
CA VAL A 120 -9.12 -6.85 11.12
C VAL A 120 -7.97 -6.79 10.12
N ALA A 121 -7.46 -5.60 9.81
CA ALA A 121 -6.32 -5.41 8.91
C ALA A 121 -5.07 -6.15 9.39
N GLY A 122 -4.79 -6.14 10.69
CA GLY A 122 -3.67 -6.88 11.29
C GLY A 122 -3.78 -8.39 11.06
N VAL A 123 -4.97 -8.97 11.23
CA VAL A 123 -5.21 -10.40 10.98
C VAL A 123 -5.09 -10.73 9.50
N GLU A 124 -5.74 -9.95 8.63
CA GLU A 124 -5.72 -10.20 7.18
C GLU A 124 -4.34 -9.97 6.56
N SER A 125 -3.51 -9.08 7.14
CA SER A 125 -2.12 -8.86 6.66
C SER A 125 -1.26 -10.12 6.69
N TYR A 126 -1.55 -11.06 7.59
CA TYR A 126 -0.85 -12.35 7.66
C TYR A 126 -1.61 -13.46 6.92
N ARG A 127 -2.94 -13.50 7.03
CA ARG A 127 -3.79 -14.49 6.34
C ARG A 127 -3.85 -14.28 4.82
N GLY A 128 -3.46 -13.11 4.34
CA GLY A 128 -3.37 -12.79 2.92
C GLY A 128 -2.50 -13.75 2.11
N HIS A 129 -1.59 -14.51 2.74
CA HIS A 129 -0.77 -15.56 2.10
C HIS A 129 -0.14 -15.17 0.75
N GLY A 130 0.31 -13.92 0.60
CA GLY A 130 0.93 -13.41 -0.63
C GLY A 130 -0.05 -12.76 -1.63
N ARG A 131 -1.36 -12.75 -1.33
CA ARG A 131 -2.38 -12.02 -2.10
C ARG A 131 -2.38 -10.52 -1.83
N CYS A 132 -1.84 -10.09 -0.70
CA CYS A 132 -1.53 -8.69 -0.39
C CYS A 132 -0.01 -8.57 -0.31
N ARG A 133 0.56 -7.67 -1.09
CA ARG A 133 2.00 -7.47 -1.20
C ARG A 133 2.36 -6.10 -0.67
N TYR A 134 3.56 -6.00 -0.13
CA TYR A 134 4.14 -4.74 0.31
C TYR A 134 5.25 -4.34 -0.65
N VAL A 135 5.02 -3.26 -1.39
CA VAL A 135 5.88 -2.85 -2.48
C VAL A 135 6.57 -1.53 -2.15
N ALA A 136 7.88 -1.48 -2.37
CA ALA A 136 8.61 -0.21 -2.37
C ALA A 136 8.85 0.21 -3.82
N ILE A 137 8.27 1.33 -4.20
CA ILE A 137 8.37 1.88 -5.55
C ILE A 137 9.24 3.12 -5.52
N SER A 138 10.21 3.21 -6.42
CA SER A 138 11.01 4.40 -6.62
C SER A 138 10.93 4.88 -8.05
N ALA A 139 10.94 6.19 -8.26
CA ALA A 139 10.84 6.81 -9.57
C ALA A 139 11.65 8.12 -9.62
N THR A 140 12.07 8.52 -10.82
CA THR A 140 12.91 9.68 -11.06
C THR A 140 12.21 10.68 -11.97
N LYS A 141 12.25 11.96 -11.62
CA LYS A 141 11.80 13.03 -12.52
C LYS A 141 12.88 13.24 -13.60
N PRO A 142 12.52 13.22 -14.89
CA PRO A 142 13.47 13.46 -15.97
C PRO A 142 14.19 14.81 -15.88
N GLY A 143 15.36 14.87 -16.52
CA GLY A 143 16.25 16.03 -16.52
C GLY A 143 17.49 15.79 -15.67
N GLY A 144 18.62 16.40 -16.05
CA GLY A 144 19.99 15.97 -15.72
C GLY A 144 20.30 15.67 -14.26
N LEU A 145 21.42 14.97 -14.04
CA LEU A 145 21.88 14.50 -12.73
C LEU A 145 21.82 15.61 -11.69
N ILE A 146 21.07 15.34 -10.61
CA ILE A 146 21.22 16.09 -9.37
C ILE A 146 22.68 15.93 -8.93
N GLU A 147 23.33 17.07 -8.69
CA GLU A 147 24.66 17.22 -8.09
C GLU A 147 25.04 16.01 -7.21
N SER A 148 26.19 15.39 -7.49
CA SER A 148 26.67 14.21 -6.79
C SER A 148 26.62 14.39 -5.28
N ALA A 149 26.23 13.33 -4.55
CA ALA A 149 26.20 13.32 -3.10
C ALA A 149 27.51 13.91 -2.55
N LYS A 150 27.42 14.95 -1.71
CA LYS A 150 28.59 15.54 -1.08
C LYS A 150 29.32 14.42 -0.31
N ALA A 151 30.61 14.25 -0.60
CA ALA A 151 31.46 13.33 0.12
C ALA A 151 31.35 13.66 1.62
N ARG A 152 31.08 12.62 2.43
CA ARG A 152 31.06 12.71 3.88
C ARG A 152 32.47 12.74 4.44
#